data_AF-K9YSP6-F1
#
_entry.id   AF-K9YSP6-F1
#
_cell.length_a   1.000
_cell.length_b   1.000
_cell.length_c   1.000
_cell.angle_alpha   90.00
_cell.angle_beta   90.00
_cell.angle_gamma   90.00
#
_symmetry.space_group_name_H-M   'P 1'
#
loop_
_entity.id
_entity.type
_entity.pdbx_description
1 polymer ?
#
loop_
_entity_poly.entity_id
_entity_poly.type
_entity_poly.pdbx_seq_one_letter_code
_entity_poly.pdbx_strand_id
1 'polypeptide(L)'
;MSQMKLNAEEKEILRDFEAGELKSVVTPQRKEELAKAAEETFKKDKRINIRISSRDLEALQRRALEEGIPYQTLVSSILHKYVSGSLYDTTANKSLNPD
;
A
#
# COMPACT_ATOMS: atom_id res chain seq x y z
N MET A 1 -4.44 17.78 21.90
CA MET A 1 -3.53 16.95 21.07
C MET A 1 -3.54 15.56 21.67
N SER A 2 -4.14 14.58 20.99
CA SER A 2 -4.20 13.21 21.50
C SER A 2 -2.81 12.60 21.50
N GLN A 3 -2.35 12.09 22.64
CA GLN A 3 -1.03 11.51 22.79
C GLN A 3 -1.02 10.15 22.12
N MET A 4 -0.37 10.04 20.96
CA MET A 4 -0.29 8.80 20.19
C MET A 4 0.47 7.76 21.00
N LYS A 5 -0.16 6.63 21.34
CA LYS A 5 0.51 5.52 22.03
C LYS A 5 1.40 4.79 21.02
N LEU A 6 2.67 5.18 20.98
CA LEU A 6 3.67 4.50 20.19
C LEU A 6 4.02 3.15 20.83
N ASN A 7 4.10 2.11 20.01
CA ASN A 7 4.60 0.80 20.40
C ASN A 7 6.13 0.83 20.64
N ALA A 8 6.73 -0.30 21.04
CA ALA A 8 8.15 -0.33 21.39
C ALA A 8 9.06 -0.02 20.18
N GLU A 9 8.74 -0.58 19.01
CA GLU A 9 9.49 -0.38 17.76
C GLU A 9 9.39 1.07 17.28
N GLU A 10 8.19 1.66 17.30
CA GLU A 10 7.96 3.05 16.89
C GLU A 10 8.71 4.04 17.78
N LYS A 11 8.83 3.75 19.09
CA LYS A 11 9.62 4.57 20.02
C LYS A 11 11.13 4.44 19.81
N GLU A 12 11.59 3.32 19.29
CA GLU A 12 12.99 3.10 18.94
C GLU A 12 13.32 3.86 17.66
N ILE A 13 12.51 3.68 16.61
CA ILE A 13 12.64 4.43 15.35
C ILE A 13 12.63 5.95 15.59
N LEU A 14 11.73 6.43 16.46
CA LEU A 14 11.66 7.86 16.79
C LEU A 14 12.93 8.34 17.49
N ARG A 15 13.49 7.54 18.42
CA ARG A 15 14.74 7.87 19.11
C ARG A 15 15.91 7.94 18.15
N ASP A 16 16.04 6.96 17.26
CA ASP A 16 17.14 6.91 16.28
C ASP A 16 17.03 8.04 15.25
N PHE A 17 15.80 8.44 14.90
CA PHE A 17 15.53 9.60 14.06
C PHE A 17 15.92 10.91 14.76
N GLU A 18 15.49 11.11 16.01
CA GLU A 18 15.83 12.30 16.82
C GLU A 18 17.33 12.39 17.13
N ALA A 19 18.00 11.25 17.31
CA ALA A 19 19.44 11.15 17.49
C ALA A 19 20.23 11.40 16.20
N GLY A 20 19.56 11.49 15.04
CA GLY A 20 20.20 11.71 13.74
C GLY A 20 21.05 10.53 13.25
N GLU A 21 20.79 9.33 13.78
CA GLU A 21 21.52 8.11 13.45
C GLU A 21 21.07 7.52 12.10
N LEU A 22 19.85 7.85 11.66
CA LEU A 22 19.29 7.43 10.39
C LEU A 22 19.96 8.15 9.22
N LYS A 23 20.91 7.48 8.57
CA LYS A 23 21.54 7.93 7.32
C LYS A 23 20.87 7.29 6.12
N SER A 24 20.46 8.11 5.16
CA SER A 24 19.94 7.62 3.88
C SER A 24 21.02 6.81 3.16
N VAL A 25 20.75 5.53 2.95
CA VAL A 25 21.58 4.65 2.11
C VAL A 25 21.38 4.90 0.61
N VAL A 26 20.37 5.70 0.24
CA VAL A 26 20.00 5.97 -1.15
C VAL A 26 20.81 7.14 -1.70
N THR A 27 21.51 6.92 -2.81
CA THR A 27 22.23 7.97 -3.55
C THR A 27 21.25 8.85 -4.35
N PRO A 28 21.60 10.11 -4.68
CA PRO A 28 20.74 10.98 -5.48
C PRO A 28 20.33 10.37 -6.83
N GLN A 29 21.25 9.67 -7.49
CA GLN A 29 21.01 8.96 -8.75
C GLN A 29 20.01 7.81 -8.56
N ARG A 30 20.18 6.99 -7.51
CA ARG A 30 19.26 5.88 -7.23
C ARG A 30 17.86 6.39 -6.86
N LYS A 31 17.76 7.54 -6.19
CA LYS A 31 16.49 8.19 -5.90
C LYS A 31 15.76 8.61 -7.19
N GLU A 32 16.48 9.17 -8.15
CA GLU A 32 15.90 9.58 -9.44
C GLU A 32 15.43 8.37 -10.26
N GLU A 33 16.22 7.30 -10.30
CA GLU A 33 15.83 6.03 -10.95
C GLU A 33 14.53 5.46 -10.35
N LEU A 34 14.45 5.39 -9.02
CA LEU A 34 13.27 4.88 -8.32
C LEU A 34 12.04 5.75 -8.57
N ALA A 35 12.21 7.08 -8.61
CA ALA A 35 11.14 8.01 -8.92
C ALA A 35 10.60 7.82 -10.35
N LYS A 36 11.51 7.69 -11.34
CA LYS A 36 11.15 7.44 -12.74
C LYS A 36 10.44 6.09 -12.90
N ALA A 37 10.97 5.03 -12.30
CA ALA A 37 10.36 3.70 -12.34
C ALA A 37 8.95 3.70 -11.73
N ALA A 38 8.75 4.42 -10.62
CA ALA A 38 7.43 4.57 -10.02
C ALA A 38 6.48 5.33 -10.95
N GLU A 39 6.91 6.46 -11.51
CA GLU A 39 6.09 7.27 -12.42
C GLU A 39 5.63 6.47 -13.65
N GLU A 40 6.53 5.73 -14.28
CA GLU A 40 6.21 4.88 -15.42
C GLU A 40 5.23 3.76 -15.04
N THR A 41 5.41 3.14 -13.87
CA THR A 41 4.55 2.06 -13.39
C THR A 41 3.13 2.55 -13.07
N PHE A 42 2.99 3.78 -12.57
CA PHE A 42 1.68 4.35 -12.22
C PHE A 42 0.94 4.98 -13.42
N LYS A 43 1.57 5.06 -14.59
CA LYS A 43 0.97 5.68 -15.78
C LYS A 43 -0.24 4.87 -16.27
N LYS A 44 -1.44 5.43 -16.10
CA LYS A 44 -2.71 4.85 -16.56
C LYS A 44 -3.00 5.27 -18.00
N ASP A 45 -2.41 4.59 -18.98
CA ASP A 45 -2.54 4.90 -20.40
C ASP A 45 -3.71 4.18 -21.10
N LYS A 46 -4.22 3.09 -20.50
CA LYS A 46 -5.29 2.25 -21.07
C LYS A 46 -6.50 2.16 -20.15
N ARG A 47 -7.70 2.13 -20.74
CA ARG A 47 -8.98 1.96 -20.04
C ARG A 47 -9.56 0.57 -20.31
N ILE A 48 -10.13 -0.04 -19.29
CA ILE A 48 -10.84 -1.31 -19.35
C ILE A 48 -12.27 -1.10 -18.82
N ASN A 49 -13.26 -1.77 -19.41
CA ASN A 49 -14.64 -1.75 -18.94
C ASN A 49 -15.02 -3.17 -18.48
N ILE A 50 -15.36 -3.32 -17.20
CA ILE A 50 -15.64 -4.62 -16.58
C ILE A 50 -17.07 -4.60 -16.03
N ARG A 51 -17.83 -5.66 -16.28
CA ARG A 51 -19.10 -5.92 -15.61
C ARG A 51 -18.87 -6.79 -14.38
N ILE A 52 -19.42 -6.39 -13.24
CA ILE A 52 -19.38 -7.14 -11.98
C ILE A 52 -20.76 -7.10 -11.33
N SER A 53 -21.03 -8.03 -10.40
CA SER A 53 -22.29 -8.01 -9.65
C SER A 53 -22.35 -6.83 -8.67
N SER A 54 -23.55 -6.36 -8.34
CA SER A 54 -23.73 -5.29 -7.34
C SER A 54 -23.14 -5.69 -5.97
N ARG A 55 -23.28 -6.97 -5.60
CA ARG A 55 -22.75 -7.52 -4.36
C ARG A 55 -21.21 -7.42 -4.30
N ASP A 56 -20.54 -7.70 -5.41
CA ASP A 56 -19.07 -7.64 -5.47
C ASP A 56 -18.58 -6.18 -5.46
N LEU A 57 -19.30 -5.28 -6.15
CA LEU A 57 -18.98 -3.85 -6.13
C LEU A 57 -19.06 -3.28 -4.71
N GLU A 58 -20.11 -3.61 -3.96
CA GLU A 58 -20.27 -3.19 -2.57
C GLU A 58 -19.18 -3.77 -1.65
N ALA A 59 -18.79 -5.03 -1.88
CA ALA A 59 -17.70 -5.66 -1.13
C ALA A 59 -16.35 -4.98 -1.39
N LEU A 60 -16.05 -4.62 -2.64
CA LEU A 60 -14.85 -3.88 -3.01
C LEU A 60 -14.84 -2.47 -2.40
N GLN A 61 -15.99 -1.77 -2.41
CA GLN A 61 -16.11 -0.45 -1.80
C GLN A 61 -15.86 -0.48 -0.29
N ARG A 62 -16.39 -1.48 0.42
CA ARG A 62 -16.13 -1.66 1.86
C ARG A 62 -14.65 -1.91 2.15
N ARG A 63 -14.02 -2.84 1.43
CA ARG A 63 -12.58 -3.11 1.60
C ARG A 63 -11.71 -1.89 1.31
N ALA A 64 -12.04 -1.14 0.25
CA ALA A 64 -11.30 0.06 -0.09
C ALA A 64 -11.43 1.15 0.99
N LEU A 65 -12.62 1.28 1.60
CA LEU A 65 -12.84 2.18 2.71
C LEU A 65 -12.04 1.77 3.97
N GLU A 66 -11.97 0.48 4.28
CA GLU A 66 -11.13 -0.05 5.37
C GLU A 66 -9.64 0.28 5.15
N GLU A 67 -9.17 0.22 3.91
CA GLU A 67 -7.81 0.60 3.51
C GLU A 67 -7.61 2.11 3.35
N GLY A 68 -8.67 2.92 3.43
CA GLY A 68 -8.61 4.38 3.26
C GLY A 68 -8.31 4.82 1.82
N ILE A 69 -8.57 3.98 0.82
CA ILE A 69 -8.30 4.25 -0.60
C ILE A 69 -9.58 4.21 -1.44
N PRO A 70 -9.63 4.88 -2.61
CA PRO A 70 -10.74 4.73 -3.55
C PRO A 70 -10.87 3.29 -4.06
N TYR A 71 -12.10 2.79 -4.24
CA TYR A 71 -12.32 1.42 -4.71
C TYR A 71 -11.71 1.16 -6.10
N GLN A 72 -11.65 2.17 -6.98
CA GLN A 72 -10.97 2.04 -8.26
C GLN A 72 -9.46 1.86 -8.10
N THR A 73 -8.87 2.48 -7.08
CA THR A 73 -7.45 2.31 -6.73
C THR A 73 -7.20 0.91 -6.19
N LEU A 74 -8.08 0.39 -5.33
CA LEU A 74 -8.02 -1.00 -4.86
C LEU A 74 -8.07 -1.99 -6.04
N VAL A 75 -9.05 -1.84 -6.93
CA VAL A 75 -9.19 -2.69 -8.13
C VAL A 75 -7.92 -2.63 -9.00
N SER A 76 -7.39 -1.42 -9.23
CA SER A 76 -6.16 -1.24 -10.01
C SER A 76 -4.96 -1.90 -9.33
N SER A 77 -4.86 -1.80 -8.00
CA SER A 77 -3.80 -2.42 -7.21
C SER A 77 -3.86 -3.95 -7.27
N ILE A 78 -5.06 -4.53 -7.16
CA ILE A 78 -5.25 -5.98 -7.26
C ILE A 78 -4.80 -6.48 -8.63
N LEU A 79 -5.21 -5.83 -9.72
CA LEU A 79 -4.80 -6.20 -11.08
C LEU A 79 -3.27 -6.11 -11.25
N HIS A 80 -2.64 -5.04 -10.76
CA HIS A 80 -1.19 -4.89 -10.83
C HIS A 80 -0.47 -5.98 -10.02
N LYS A 81 -0.92 -6.25 -8.78
CA LYS A 81 -0.37 -7.30 -7.92
C LYS A 81 -0.52 -8.69 -8.56
N TYR A 82 -1.66 -8.96 -9.19
CA TYR A 82 -1.91 -10.21 -9.89
C TYR A 82 -0.94 -10.42 -11.06
N VAL A 83 -0.77 -9.41 -11.91
CA VAL A 83 0.13 -9.48 -13.08
C VAL A 83 1.61 -9.52 -12.68
N SER A 84 2.00 -8.81 -11.62
CA SER A 84 3.38 -8.82 -11.09
C SER A 84 3.72 -10.06 -10.27
N GLY A 85 2.76 -10.97 -10.03
CA GLY A 85 2.96 -12.16 -9.19
C GLY A 85 3.12 -11.85 -7.70
N SER A 86 2.86 -10.61 -7.28
CA SER A 86 2.97 -10.14 -5.89
C SER A 86 1.64 -10.15 -5.13
N LEU A 87 0.58 -10.69 -5.73
CA LEU A 87 -0.71 -10.84 -5.08
C LEU A 87 -0.63 -11.91 -3.99
N TYR A 88 -0.45 -11.44 -2.76
CA TYR A 88 -0.54 -12.26 -1.56
C TYR A 88 -1.82 -11.88 -0.81
N ASP A 89 -2.77 -12.81 -0.67
CA ASP A 89 -4.01 -12.58 0.06
C ASP A 89 -3.76 -12.69 1.57
N THR A 90 -3.46 -11.57 2.22
CA THR A 90 -3.36 -11.50 3.69
C THR A 90 -4.74 -11.49 4.37
N THR A 91 -5.82 -11.22 3.63
CA THR A 91 -7.18 -11.21 4.19
C THR A 91 -7.75 -12.61 4.41
N ALA A 92 -7.31 -13.59 3.62
CA ALA A 92 -7.52 -15.01 3.91
C ALA A 92 -6.80 -15.46 5.19
N ASN A 93 -5.66 -14.84 5.51
CA ASN A 93 -4.89 -15.15 6.73
C ASN A 93 -5.39 -14.42 7.98
N LYS A 94 -6.15 -13.33 7.87
CA LYS A 94 -6.75 -12.65 9.03
C LYS A 94 -7.84 -13.51 9.71
N SER A 95 -8.45 -14.45 8.96
CA SER A 95 -9.31 -15.49 9.54
C SER A 95 -8.53 -16.68 10.14
N LEU A 96 -7.22 -16.78 9.91
CA LEU A 96 -6.39 -17.90 10.39
C LEU A 96 -5.56 -17.57 11.63
N ASN A 97 -5.33 -16.29 11.95
CA ASN A 97 -4.74 -15.88 13.22
C ASN A 97 -5.58 -14.77 13.87
N PRO A 98 -6.55 -15.14 14.71
CA PRO A 98 -7.06 -14.24 15.73
C PRO A 98 -6.08 -14.27 16.90
N ASP A 99 -5.17 -13.30 16.99
CA ASP A 99 -4.51 -12.86 18.24
C ASP A 99 -3.93 -11.45 18.06
#